data_AF-A0A939D4M4-F1
#
_entry.id   AF-A0A939D4M4-F1
#
_cell.length_a   1.000
_cell.length_b   1.000
_cell.length_c   1.000
_cell.angle_alpha   90.00
_cell.angle_beta   90.00
_cell.angle_gamma   90.00
#
_symmetry.space_group_name_H-M   'P 1'
#
loop_
_entity.id
_entity.type
_entity.pdbx_description
1 polymer ?
#
loop_
_entity_poly.entity_id
_entity_poly.type
_entity_poly.pdbx_seq_one_letter_code
_entity_poly.pdbx_strand_id
1 'polypeptide(L)'
;MLKNTSFAFVANLVNVNCDLPFKVIEDCYFQKANPIQIEQIKEYFRYSGYFPMFSSFNSSPYQFEYIEAINTLNHKSFQSQPLEPQNWKYYVINFYGNNSKIYDLSLAANLIEVELEFALQFLYHEGVKNFGILKNPTHIFNYFHEMDTDLPSIEYIDGVTLQDIGSVYKTYQQLDEMKYPDIKKAINMLEELKHIPHNSKFKILGLFTIIEFLITHKPIDKEDSITRQVINKINLLSKRFINKLDYSQFFGNTPESTVWKKLYAYRSNIAHGGQPDFIKELLVLKDDFTAKKFLKLVVKMLLRHSLIEPQLYTDLKEC
;
A
#
# COMPACT_ATOMS: atom_id res chain seq x y z
N MET A 1 14.22 32.34 6.05
CA MET A 1 13.40 31.83 4.92
C MET A 1 13.63 30.35 4.82
N LEU A 2 12.58 29.52 4.96
CA LEU A 2 12.68 28.10 4.64
C LEU A 2 13.03 27.99 3.16
N LYS A 3 14.15 27.34 2.85
CA LYS A 3 14.57 27.09 1.46
C LYS A 3 13.43 26.30 0.79
N ASN A 4 12.97 26.72 -0.39
CA ASN A 4 11.98 25.94 -1.13
C ASN A 4 12.62 24.58 -1.48
N THR A 5 12.07 23.50 -0.95
CA THR A 5 12.54 22.13 -1.17
C THR A 5 11.48 21.34 -1.92
N SER A 6 11.92 20.39 -2.74
CA SER A 6 11.03 19.38 -3.33
C SER A 6 10.38 18.56 -2.22
N PHE A 7 9.18 18.04 -2.49
CA PHE A 7 8.46 17.21 -1.53
C PHE A 7 7.50 16.23 -2.19
N ALA A 8 7.29 15.08 -1.55
CA ALA A 8 6.25 14.12 -1.92
C ALA A 8 5.11 14.22 -0.91
N PHE A 9 3.88 14.41 -1.40
CA PHE A 9 2.69 14.43 -0.58
C PHE A 9 2.29 13.01 -0.18
N VAL A 10 2.10 12.79 1.12
CA VAL A 10 1.58 11.53 1.66
C VAL A 10 0.06 11.61 1.70
N ALA A 11 -0.60 10.86 0.82
CA ALA A 11 -2.04 10.96 0.59
C ALA A 11 -2.89 10.25 1.66
N ASN A 12 -2.32 9.32 2.42
CA ASN A 12 -3.04 8.68 3.52
C ASN A 12 -3.42 9.68 4.60
N LEU A 13 -4.60 9.49 5.19
CA LEU A 13 -4.95 10.16 6.44
C LEU A 13 -4.25 9.42 7.58
N VAL A 14 -3.16 9.99 8.08
CA VAL A 14 -2.39 9.40 9.17
C VAL A 14 -2.45 10.23 10.45
N ASN A 15 -2.58 9.53 11.57
CA ASN A 15 -2.29 10.07 12.89
C ASN A 15 -0.84 9.69 13.23
N VAL A 16 -0.01 10.70 13.51
CA VAL A 16 1.43 10.52 13.72
C VAL A 16 1.75 10.59 15.20
N ASN A 17 2.35 9.53 15.73
CA ASN A 17 2.77 9.42 17.13
C ASN A 17 4.31 9.34 17.24
N CYS A 18 4.98 10.39 16.79
CA CYS A 18 6.42 10.58 16.96
C CYS A 18 6.80 12.05 16.78
N ASP A 19 8.03 12.40 17.18
CA ASP A 19 8.56 13.74 16.98
C ASP A 19 8.86 14.02 15.49
N LEU A 20 8.46 15.21 15.03
CA LEU A 20 8.66 15.68 13.66
C LEU A 20 9.57 16.91 13.64
N PRO A 21 10.43 17.07 12.61
CA PRO A 21 10.59 16.21 11.44
C PRO A 21 11.35 14.90 11.76
N PHE A 22 10.92 13.79 11.16
CA PHE A 22 11.54 12.48 11.31
C PHE A 22 12.41 12.15 10.08
N LYS A 23 13.68 11.80 10.30
CA LYS A 23 14.59 11.39 9.22
C LYS A 23 14.30 9.94 8.81
N VAL A 24 13.75 9.73 7.60
CA VAL A 24 13.44 8.39 7.08
C VAL A 24 14.69 7.76 6.46
N ILE A 25 15.35 8.50 5.57
CA ILE A 25 16.65 8.15 4.96
C ILE A 25 17.52 9.41 4.86
N GLU A 26 18.74 9.29 4.33
CA GLU A 26 19.59 10.45 4.09
C GLU A 26 18.89 11.46 3.17
N ASP A 27 18.90 12.73 3.56
CA ASP A 27 18.24 13.84 2.87
C ASP A 27 16.72 13.75 2.70
N CYS A 28 16.03 12.79 3.35
CA CYS A 28 14.58 12.65 3.27
C CYS A 28 13.91 12.65 4.64
N TYR A 29 13.00 13.60 4.85
CA TYR A 29 12.36 13.85 6.14
C TYR A 29 10.84 13.79 6.05
N PHE A 30 10.23 12.93 6.86
CA PHE A 30 8.79 12.91 7.06
C PHE A 30 8.40 14.02 8.05
N GLN A 31 7.45 14.87 7.67
CA GLN A 31 7.04 16.00 8.48
C GLN A 31 5.66 16.54 8.10
N LYS A 32 5.10 17.44 8.92
CA LYS A 32 3.94 18.24 8.51
C LYS A 32 4.31 19.16 7.36
N ALA A 33 3.40 19.29 6.40
CA ALA A 33 3.51 20.25 5.32
C ALA A 33 3.49 21.67 5.89
N ASN A 34 4.39 22.53 5.40
CA ASN A 34 4.35 23.95 5.75
C ASN A 34 3.24 24.69 4.96
N PRO A 35 2.89 25.94 5.29
CA PRO A 35 1.81 26.67 4.62
C PRO A 35 1.96 26.78 3.09
N ILE A 36 3.19 26.93 2.58
CA ILE A 36 3.46 26.98 1.13
C ILE A 36 3.13 25.64 0.49
N GLN A 37 3.59 24.53 1.09
CA GLN A 37 3.33 23.17 0.60
C GLN A 37 1.85 22.84 0.63
N ILE A 38 1.13 23.21 1.70
CA ILE A 38 -0.31 23.02 1.81
C ILE A 38 -1.05 23.75 0.68
N GLU A 39 -0.67 24.99 0.38
CA GLU A 39 -1.32 25.72 -0.70
C GLU A 39 -1.02 25.12 -2.07
N GLN A 40 0.20 24.64 -2.33
CA GLN A 40 0.54 23.91 -3.56
C GLN A 40 -0.31 22.64 -3.73
N ILE A 41 -0.50 21.87 -2.66
CA ILE A 41 -1.33 20.65 -2.66
C ILE A 41 -2.80 21.01 -2.96
N LYS A 42 -3.34 22.02 -2.26
CA LYS A 42 -4.72 22.48 -2.44
C LYS A 42 -4.98 23.05 -3.84
N GLU A 43 -4.04 23.84 -4.35
CA GLU A 43 -4.11 24.41 -5.70
C GLU A 43 -4.18 23.29 -6.73
N TYR A 44 -3.30 22.30 -6.61
CA TYR A 44 -3.33 21.13 -7.48
C TYR A 44 -4.68 20.40 -7.42
N PHE A 45 -5.21 20.11 -6.22
CA PHE A 45 -6.50 19.44 -6.09
C PHE A 45 -7.64 20.24 -6.74
N ARG A 46 -7.66 21.57 -6.56
CA ARG A 46 -8.65 22.47 -7.16
C ARG A 46 -8.66 22.39 -8.69
N TYR A 47 -7.49 22.33 -9.33
CA TYR A 47 -7.39 22.31 -10.80
C TYR A 47 -7.41 20.91 -11.41
N SER A 48 -7.15 19.87 -10.62
CA SER A 48 -6.99 18.52 -11.15
C SER A 48 -8.29 17.83 -11.56
N GLY A 49 -9.45 18.29 -11.09
CA GLY A 49 -10.76 17.68 -11.38
C GLY A 49 -10.97 16.30 -10.77
N TYR A 50 -10.01 15.75 -10.00
CA TYR A 50 -10.15 14.47 -9.29
C TYR A 50 -11.22 14.49 -8.19
N PHE A 51 -11.76 15.68 -7.91
CA PHE A 51 -12.55 15.94 -6.74
C PHE A 51 -13.68 16.96 -7.02
N PRO A 52 -14.77 16.54 -7.67
CA PRO A 52 -15.92 17.42 -7.91
C PRO A 52 -16.54 17.93 -6.60
N MET A 53 -16.55 17.10 -5.55
CA MET A 53 -17.05 17.50 -4.22
C MET A 53 -16.12 18.47 -3.50
N PHE A 54 -14.79 18.33 -3.59
CA PHE A 54 -13.86 19.27 -2.94
C PHE A 54 -13.90 20.66 -3.56
N SER A 55 -14.06 20.74 -4.88
CA SER A 55 -14.24 22.02 -5.56
C SER A 55 -15.58 22.69 -5.21
N SER A 56 -16.60 21.92 -4.85
CA SER A 56 -17.96 22.42 -4.61
C SER A 56 -18.22 22.81 -3.15
N PHE A 57 -17.64 22.09 -2.18
CA PHE A 57 -17.88 22.28 -0.74
C PHE A 57 -16.64 22.72 0.05
N ASN A 58 -15.48 22.86 -0.60
CA ASN A 58 -14.22 23.32 -0.01
C ASN A 58 -13.79 22.49 1.23
N SER A 59 -14.19 21.22 1.30
CA SER A 59 -14.05 20.38 2.48
C SER A 59 -13.01 19.27 2.25
N SER A 60 -11.72 19.57 2.39
CA SER A 60 -10.58 18.62 2.29
C SER A 60 -10.58 17.55 3.42
N PRO A 61 -10.43 16.22 3.22
CA PRO A 61 -10.49 15.28 4.35
C PRO A 61 -9.31 15.49 5.31
N TYR A 62 -8.24 16.12 4.82
CA TYR A 62 -7.07 16.52 5.60
C TYR A 62 -7.36 17.65 6.59
N GLN A 63 -8.54 18.28 6.53
CA GLN A 63 -8.95 19.42 7.35
C GLN A 63 -10.16 19.11 8.23
N PHE A 64 -10.65 17.88 8.24
CA PHE A 64 -11.79 17.46 9.06
C PHE A 64 -11.47 16.16 9.78
N GLU A 65 -12.19 15.93 10.87
CA GLU A 65 -12.34 14.63 11.50
C GLU A 65 -13.80 14.19 11.39
N TYR A 66 -14.02 12.89 11.28
CA TYR A 66 -15.36 12.31 11.21
C TYR A 66 -15.66 11.68 12.56
N ILE A 67 -16.64 12.25 13.27
CA ILE A 67 -17.06 11.80 14.60
C ILE A 67 -18.38 11.05 14.44
N GLU A 68 -18.50 9.88 15.07
CA GLU A 68 -19.74 9.10 15.07
C GLU A 68 -20.84 9.91 15.78
N ALA A 69 -21.88 10.29 15.03
CA ALA A 69 -22.97 11.14 15.51
C ALA A 69 -24.16 10.33 16.02
N ILE A 70 -24.45 9.20 15.37
CA ILE A 70 -25.52 8.27 15.78
C ILE A 70 -24.99 6.85 15.63
N ASN A 71 -25.14 6.04 16.67
CA ASN A 71 -24.82 4.61 16.65
C ASN A 71 -26.04 3.82 17.12
N THR A 72 -26.84 3.34 16.18
CA THR A 72 -27.93 2.39 16.44
C THR A 72 -27.58 1.03 15.83
N LEU A 73 -28.25 -0.04 16.27
CA LEU A 73 -28.08 -1.40 15.74
C LEU A 73 -28.16 -1.50 14.20
N ASN A 74 -28.88 -0.59 13.54
CA ASN A 74 -29.11 -0.62 12.10
C ASN A 74 -28.58 0.62 11.34
N HIS A 75 -28.06 1.63 12.05
CA HIS A 75 -27.64 2.87 11.42
C HIS A 75 -26.50 3.53 12.19
N LYS A 76 -25.39 3.74 11.48
CA LYS A 76 -24.29 4.59 11.89
C LYS A 76 -24.25 5.82 11.02
N SER A 77 -24.21 7.00 11.64
CA SER A 77 -23.98 8.26 10.94
C SER A 77 -22.76 8.97 11.50
N PHE A 78 -22.08 9.72 10.65
CA PHE A 78 -20.89 10.49 10.99
C PHE A 78 -21.14 11.97 10.73
N GLN A 79 -20.63 12.81 11.61
CA GLN A 79 -20.57 14.25 11.44
C GLN A 79 -19.13 14.67 11.19
N SER A 80 -18.91 15.54 10.21
CA SER A 80 -17.61 16.16 10.00
C SER A 80 -17.41 17.32 10.97
N GLN A 81 -16.26 17.34 11.64
CA GLN A 81 -15.82 18.43 12.50
C GLN A 81 -14.54 19.03 11.90
N PRO A 82 -14.50 20.35 11.64
CA PRO A 82 -13.30 20.99 11.10
C PRO A 82 -12.16 20.94 12.11
N LEU A 83 -10.95 20.72 11.59
CA LEU A 83 -9.71 20.76 12.35
C LEU A 83 -9.10 22.16 12.29
N GLU A 84 -8.53 22.59 13.41
CA GLU A 84 -7.67 23.77 13.45
C GLU A 84 -6.45 23.60 12.53
N PRO A 85 -5.90 24.67 11.91
CA PRO A 85 -4.81 24.57 10.94
C PRO A 85 -3.58 23.79 11.42
N GLN A 86 -3.21 23.93 12.69
CA GLN A 86 -2.11 23.19 13.30
C GLN A 86 -2.36 21.67 13.38
N ASN A 87 -3.62 21.25 13.31
CA ASN A 87 -4.07 19.86 13.39
C ASN A 87 -4.40 19.25 12.02
N TRP A 88 -4.29 20.03 10.93
CA TRP A 88 -4.48 19.47 9.59
C TRP A 88 -3.50 18.33 9.30
N LYS A 89 -3.99 17.34 8.56
CA LYS A 89 -3.30 16.07 8.29
C LYS A 89 -2.52 16.09 6.97
N TYR A 90 -1.94 17.23 6.60
CA TYR A 90 -1.05 17.32 5.45
C TYR A 90 0.36 16.92 5.86
N TYR A 91 0.81 15.75 5.39
CA TYR A 91 2.15 15.25 5.64
C TYR A 91 2.92 15.11 4.33
N VAL A 92 4.23 15.30 4.41
CA VAL A 92 5.13 15.26 3.26
C VAL A 92 6.43 14.54 3.60
N ILE A 93 7.04 13.95 2.57
CA ILE A 93 8.47 13.62 2.56
C ILE A 93 9.20 14.78 1.88
N ASN A 94 9.94 15.57 2.65
CA ASN A 94 10.82 16.61 2.12
C ASN A 94 12.14 16.04 1.65
N PHE A 95 12.63 16.50 0.51
CA PHE A 95 13.93 16.09 -0.04
C PHE A 95 14.58 17.18 -0.89
N TYR A 96 15.89 17.01 -1.14
CA TYR A 96 16.68 17.91 -1.98
C TYR A 96 17.05 17.24 -3.32
N GLY A 97 17.06 18.03 -4.39
CA GLY A 97 17.54 17.59 -5.69
C GLY A 97 16.53 16.76 -6.49
N ASN A 98 17.01 15.70 -7.15
CA ASN A 98 16.23 14.87 -8.05
C ASN A 98 15.33 13.87 -7.29
N ASN A 99 14.37 13.29 -8.02
CA ASN A 99 13.33 12.44 -7.47
C ASN A 99 13.68 10.93 -7.47
N SER A 100 14.88 10.54 -7.89
CA SER A 100 15.20 9.11 -8.09
C SER A 100 15.07 8.32 -6.79
N LYS A 101 15.59 8.85 -5.68
CA LYS A 101 15.46 8.22 -4.35
C LYS A 101 14.01 8.13 -3.88
N ILE A 102 13.15 9.05 -4.29
CA ILE A 102 11.75 9.12 -3.83
C ILE A 102 10.90 8.04 -4.48
N TYR A 103 11.18 7.69 -5.73
CA TYR A 103 10.55 6.54 -6.35
C TYR A 103 10.88 5.25 -5.60
N ASP A 104 12.17 4.96 -5.37
CA ASP A 104 12.58 3.77 -4.62
C ASP A 104 12.06 3.79 -3.17
N LEU A 105 11.99 4.96 -2.54
CA LEU A 105 11.40 5.12 -1.21
C LEU A 105 9.90 4.85 -1.20
N SER A 106 9.16 5.23 -2.25
CA SER A 106 7.74 4.87 -2.39
C SER A 106 7.56 3.35 -2.51
N LEU A 107 8.42 2.67 -3.28
CA LEU A 107 8.40 1.21 -3.37
C LEU A 107 8.65 0.57 -1.99
N ALA A 108 9.61 1.06 -1.22
CA ALA A 108 9.87 0.59 0.14
C ALA A 108 8.68 0.87 1.09
N ALA A 109 8.08 2.05 1.00
CA ALA A 109 6.91 2.42 1.80
C ALA A 109 5.67 1.56 1.49
N ASN A 110 5.57 0.98 0.29
CA ASN A 110 4.51 0.05 -0.05
C ASN A 110 4.64 -1.32 0.61
N LEU A 111 5.85 -1.68 1.04
CA LEU A 111 6.13 -2.99 1.63
C LEU A 111 5.87 -3.04 3.13
N ILE A 112 5.78 -1.89 3.81
CA ILE A 112 5.48 -1.86 5.24
C ILE A 112 4.00 -2.13 5.53
N GLU A 113 3.67 -2.45 6.79
CA GLU A 113 2.31 -2.82 7.19
C GLU A 113 1.32 -1.69 6.89
N VAL A 114 1.60 -0.49 7.40
CA VAL A 114 0.87 0.74 7.11
C VAL A 114 1.49 1.43 5.90
N GLU A 115 0.90 1.25 4.72
CA GLU A 115 1.43 1.87 3.50
C GLU A 115 1.40 3.39 3.57
N LEU A 116 2.51 4.04 3.17
CA LEU A 116 2.53 5.47 2.90
C LEU A 116 2.47 5.71 1.39
N GLU A 117 1.41 6.39 0.97
CA GLU A 117 1.03 6.61 -0.40
C GLU A 117 1.56 7.94 -0.91
N PHE A 118 2.58 7.91 -1.76
CA PHE A 118 3.23 9.10 -2.29
C PHE A 118 2.57 9.54 -3.59
N ALA A 119 1.33 10.03 -3.48
CA ALA A 119 0.48 10.28 -4.64
C ALA A 119 1.00 11.40 -5.57
N LEU A 120 1.58 12.47 -5.00
CA LEU A 120 2.03 13.65 -5.75
C LEU A 120 3.46 13.99 -5.35
N GLN A 121 4.32 14.28 -6.34
CA GLN A 121 5.67 14.76 -6.09
C GLN A 121 5.84 16.15 -6.68
N PHE A 122 6.13 17.13 -5.83
CA PHE A 122 6.38 18.51 -6.17
C PHE A 122 7.88 18.74 -6.24
N LEU A 123 8.41 18.98 -7.43
CA LEU A 123 9.83 19.17 -7.70
C LEU A 123 10.12 20.66 -7.83
N TYR A 124 10.88 21.21 -6.89
CA TYR A 124 11.24 22.62 -6.94
C TYR A 124 12.34 22.86 -7.98
N HIS A 125 12.09 23.79 -8.89
CA HIS A 125 13.06 24.22 -9.90
C HIS A 125 13.56 25.63 -9.59
N GLU A 126 14.82 25.75 -9.16
CA GLU A 126 15.42 27.04 -8.79
C GLU A 126 15.38 28.07 -9.92
N GLY A 127 15.58 27.65 -11.18
CA GLY A 127 15.63 28.55 -12.34
C GLY A 127 14.31 29.26 -12.65
N VAL A 128 13.17 28.60 -12.41
CA VAL A 128 11.83 29.17 -12.62
C VAL A 128 11.14 29.54 -11.30
N LYS A 129 11.78 29.28 -10.15
CA LYS A 129 11.26 29.48 -8.80
C LYS A 129 9.85 28.92 -8.61
N ASN A 130 9.58 27.76 -9.22
CA ASN A 130 8.28 27.12 -9.22
C ASN A 130 8.40 25.59 -9.11
N PHE A 131 7.29 24.92 -8.85
CA PHE A 131 7.21 23.46 -8.75
C PHE A 131 6.74 22.83 -10.06
N GLY A 132 7.47 21.81 -10.51
CA GLY A 132 6.92 20.79 -11.41
C GLY A 132 6.17 19.74 -10.58
N ILE A 133 5.15 19.10 -11.16
CA ILE A 133 4.39 18.06 -10.48
C ILE A 133 4.55 16.74 -11.24
N LEU A 134 5.12 15.75 -10.59
CA LEU A 134 5.13 14.37 -11.07
C LEU A 134 4.02 13.58 -10.40
N LYS A 135 3.33 12.79 -11.21
CA LYS A 135 2.13 12.08 -10.80
C LYS A 135 1.84 10.89 -11.67
N ASN A 136 1.10 9.94 -11.09
CA ASN A 136 0.52 8.83 -11.81
C ASN A 136 -1.01 9.03 -11.87
N PRO A 137 -1.56 9.49 -13.01
CA PRO A 137 -2.94 9.96 -13.08
C PRO A 137 -3.97 8.87 -12.77
N THR A 138 -3.74 7.63 -13.22
CA THR A 138 -4.66 6.51 -12.97
C THR A 138 -4.67 6.13 -11.50
N HIS A 139 -3.49 6.01 -10.90
CA HIS A 139 -3.38 5.68 -9.47
C HIS A 139 -4.02 6.78 -8.61
N ILE A 140 -3.71 8.05 -8.85
CA ILE A 140 -4.31 9.19 -8.14
C ILE A 140 -5.83 9.19 -8.27
N PHE A 141 -6.34 8.99 -9.48
CA PHE A 141 -7.77 8.91 -9.71
C PHE A 141 -8.40 7.80 -8.87
N ASN A 142 -7.84 6.58 -8.92
CA ASN A 142 -8.36 5.45 -8.16
C ASN A 142 -8.33 5.71 -6.66
N TYR A 143 -7.22 6.23 -6.13
CA TYR A 143 -7.04 6.49 -4.71
C TYR A 143 -8.04 7.53 -4.19
N PHE A 144 -8.14 8.67 -4.87
CA PHE A 144 -9.00 9.76 -4.42
C PHE A 144 -10.48 9.52 -4.70
N HIS A 145 -10.82 8.78 -5.75
CA HIS A 145 -12.18 8.34 -5.98
C HIS A 145 -12.67 7.41 -4.87
N GLU A 146 -11.83 6.46 -4.44
CA GLU A 146 -12.15 5.57 -3.32
C GLU A 146 -12.35 6.34 -2.02
N MET A 147 -11.46 7.28 -1.72
CA MET A 147 -11.56 8.13 -0.54
C MET A 147 -12.83 8.99 -0.51
N ASP A 148 -13.44 9.27 -1.66
CA ASP A 148 -14.71 10.00 -1.78
C ASP A 148 -15.94 9.07 -1.61
N THR A 149 -15.82 7.80 -2.00
CA THR A 149 -16.93 6.83 -1.93
C THR A 149 -17.01 6.10 -0.59
N ASP A 150 -15.88 5.89 0.08
CA ASP A 150 -15.77 5.15 1.34
C ASP A 150 -15.39 6.09 2.49
N LEU A 151 -15.78 5.74 3.72
CA LEU A 151 -15.30 6.47 4.90
C LEU A 151 -13.78 6.31 4.99
N PRO A 152 -13.01 7.42 4.99
CA PRO A 152 -11.58 7.32 4.91
C PRO A 152 -11.02 6.68 6.20
N SER A 153 -10.21 5.63 6.04
CA SER A 153 -9.53 5.03 7.17
C SER A 153 -8.41 5.95 7.65
N ILE A 154 -8.36 6.18 8.96
CA ILE A 154 -7.25 6.89 9.58
C ILE A 154 -6.28 5.83 10.09
N GLU A 155 -5.08 5.81 9.51
CA GLU A 155 -4.02 4.92 9.93
C GLU A 155 -3.16 5.59 11.03
N TYR A 156 -2.51 4.78 11.86
CA TYR A 156 -1.60 5.27 12.89
C TYR A 156 -0.17 4.91 12.54
N ILE A 157 0.72 5.89 12.56
CA ILE A 157 2.14 5.68 12.32
C ILE A 157 2.98 6.29 13.44
N ASP A 158 4.11 5.66 13.71
CA ASP A 158 5.07 6.07 14.73
C ASP A 158 6.50 6.08 14.17
N GLY A 159 7.48 6.39 15.03
CA GLY A 159 8.88 6.42 14.63
C GLY A 159 9.42 5.05 14.22
N VAL A 160 8.86 3.96 14.76
CA VAL A 160 9.26 2.59 14.40
C VAL A 160 8.83 2.28 12.97
N THR A 161 7.60 2.63 12.62
CA THR A 161 7.05 2.48 11.26
C THR A 161 7.90 3.26 10.24
N LEU A 162 8.23 4.52 10.55
CA LEU A 162 9.05 5.35 9.67
C LEU A 162 10.50 4.83 9.55
N GLN A 163 11.08 4.33 10.63
CA GLN A 163 12.40 3.69 10.61
C GLN A 163 12.40 2.39 9.79
N ASP A 164 11.30 1.63 9.82
CA ASP A 164 11.13 0.41 9.04
C ASP A 164 11.15 0.70 7.54
N ILE A 165 10.49 1.77 7.07
CA ILE A 165 10.57 2.22 5.67
C ILE A 165 12.03 2.47 5.28
N GLY A 166 12.79 3.19 6.10
CA GLY A 166 14.20 3.47 5.84
C GLY A 166 15.06 2.21 5.82
N SER A 167 14.71 1.20 6.62
CA SER A 167 15.40 -0.09 6.67
C SER A 167 15.11 -0.92 5.42
N VAL A 168 13.84 -1.03 5.01
CA VAL A 168 13.42 -1.69 3.76
C VAL A 168 14.06 -1.01 2.55
N TYR A 169 14.09 0.32 2.52
CA TYR A 169 14.75 1.08 1.45
C TYR A 169 16.23 0.70 1.32
N LYS A 170 16.97 0.61 2.45
CA LYS A 170 18.38 0.21 2.43
C LYS A 170 18.56 -1.20 1.87
N THR A 171 17.74 -2.16 2.31
CA THR A 171 17.81 -3.54 1.80
C THR A 171 17.47 -3.59 0.31
N TYR A 172 16.48 -2.82 -0.14
CA TYR A 172 16.14 -2.69 -1.56
C TYR A 172 17.31 -2.16 -2.39
N GLN A 173 18.01 -1.11 -1.92
CA GLN A 173 19.19 -0.56 -2.60
C GLN A 173 20.39 -1.51 -2.63
N GLN A 174 20.45 -2.49 -1.74
CA GLN A 174 21.51 -3.50 -1.68
C GLN A 174 21.23 -4.75 -2.51
N LEU A 175 20.03 -4.85 -3.12
CA LEU A 175 19.66 -5.98 -3.94
C LEU A 175 20.55 -6.05 -5.20
N ASP A 176 21.14 -7.22 -5.45
CA ASP A 176 21.84 -7.47 -6.71
C ASP A 176 20.83 -7.63 -7.87
N GLU A 177 20.58 -6.49 -8.52
CA GLU A 177 19.82 -6.27 -9.76
C GLU A 177 19.92 -7.39 -10.79
N MET A 178 21.17 -7.75 -11.05
CA MET A 178 21.56 -8.61 -12.15
C MET A 178 21.38 -10.08 -11.77
N LYS A 179 21.63 -10.40 -10.51
CA LYS A 179 21.47 -11.76 -9.99
C LYS A 179 20.03 -12.11 -9.64
N TYR A 180 19.25 -11.14 -9.15
CA TYR A 180 17.88 -11.37 -8.66
C TYR A 180 16.83 -10.45 -9.31
N PRO A 181 16.75 -10.39 -10.66
CA PRO A 181 15.88 -9.45 -11.36
C PRO A 181 14.38 -9.67 -11.06
N ASP A 182 13.99 -10.90 -10.75
CA ASP A 182 12.62 -11.26 -10.43
C ASP A 182 12.11 -10.54 -9.17
N ILE A 183 12.95 -10.28 -8.19
CA ILE A 183 12.51 -9.65 -6.94
C ILE A 183 12.09 -8.20 -7.20
N LYS A 184 12.91 -7.43 -7.91
CA LYS A 184 12.57 -6.06 -8.32
C LYS A 184 11.32 -6.03 -9.19
N LYS A 185 11.21 -6.98 -10.13
CA LYS A 185 10.01 -7.12 -10.97
C LYS A 185 8.75 -7.36 -10.13
N ALA A 186 8.80 -8.23 -9.12
CA ALA A 186 7.67 -8.51 -8.26
C ALA A 186 7.26 -7.30 -7.40
N ILE A 187 8.23 -6.49 -6.93
CA ILE A 187 7.96 -5.22 -6.24
C ILE A 187 7.25 -4.24 -7.18
N ASN A 188 7.71 -4.11 -8.41
CA ASN A 188 7.07 -3.25 -9.41
C ASN A 188 5.65 -3.72 -9.75
N MET A 189 5.43 -5.03 -9.84
CA MET A 189 4.08 -5.58 -10.03
C MET A 189 3.13 -5.18 -8.90
N LEU A 190 3.60 -5.12 -7.65
CA LEU A 190 2.78 -4.64 -6.52
C LEU A 190 2.41 -3.15 -6.68
N GLU A 191 3.37 -2.30 -7.08
CA GLU A 191 3.12 -0.89 -7.38
C GLU A 191 2.12 -0.73 -8.55
N GLU A 192 2.24 -1.56 -9.58
CA GLU A 192 1.33 -1.57 -10.73
C GLU A 192 -0.13 -1.89 -10.33
N LEU A 193 -0.37 -2.66 -9.26
CA LEU A 193 -1.73 -2.92 -8.77
C LEU A 193 -2.45 -1.66 -8.30
N LYS A 194 -1.74 -0.56 -8.02
CA LYS A 194 -2.36 0.74 -7.69
C LYS A 194 -3.10 1.38 -8.87
N HIS A 195 -2.76 0.98 -10.10
CA HIS A 195 -3.47 1.41 -11.30
C HIS A 195 -4.84 0.74 -11.49
N ILE A 196 -5.11 -0.32 -10.73
CA ILE A 196 -6.39 -1.01 -10.77
C ILE A 196 -7.33 -0.34 -9.73
N PRO A 197 -8.61 -0.12 -10.05
CA PRO A 197 -9.59 0.36 -9.08
C PRO A 197 -9.63 -0.53 -7.84
N HIS A 198 -9.77 0.05 -6.64
CA HIS A 198 -9.65 -0.70 -5.39
C HIS A 198 -10.65 -1.84 -5.24
N ASN A 199 -11.90 -1.62 -5.66
CA ASN A 199 -12.98 -2.60 -5.57
C ASN A 199 -12.99 -3.60 -6.75
N SER A 200 -11.95 -3.58 -7.59
CA SER A 200 -11.81 -4.51 -8.69
C SER A 200 -11.31 -5.87 -8.23
N LYS A 201 -12.05 -6.93 -8.57
CA LYS A 201 -11.63 -8.33 -8.38
C LYS A 201 -10.32 -8.67 -9.10
N PHE A 202 -9.91 -7.89 -10.11
CA PHE A 202 -8.62 -8.07 -10.77
C PHE A 202 -7.43 -7.83 -9.83
N LYS A 203 -7.59 -7.06 -8.75
CA LYS A 203 -6.53 -6.94 -7.73
C LYS A 203 -6.21 -8.28 -7.07
N ILE A 204 -7.23 -9.13 -6.83
CA ILE A 204 -7.01 -10.48 -6.30
C ILE A 204 -6.15 -11.31 -7.24
N LEU A 205 -6.46 -11.29 -8.55
CA LEU A 205 -5.65 -12.00 -9.55
C LEU A 205 -4.22 -11.46 -9.60
N GLY A 206 -4.05 -10.13 -9.52
CA GLY A 206 -2.72 -9.51 -9.45
C GLY A 206 -1.91 -9.95 -8.24
N LEU A 207 -2.52 -10.00 -7.05
CA LEU A 207 -1.87 -10.48 -5.83
C LEU A 207 -1.45 -11.95 -5.96
N PHE A 208 -2.32 -12.82 -6.49
CA PHE A 208 -1.96 -14.20 -6.78
C PHE A 208 -0.83 -14.32 -7.80
N THR A 209 -0.84 -13.46 -8.82
CA THR A 209 0.22 -13.45 -9.84
C THR A 209 1.57 -13.14 -9.19
N ILE A 210 1.63 -12.20 -8.25
CA ILE A 210 2.88 -11.89 -7.53
C ILE A 210 3.32 -13.07 -6.65
N ILE A 211 2.40 -13.69 -5.90
CA ILE A 211 2.70 -14.87 -5.06
C ILE A 211 3.28 -15.99 -5.93
N GLU A 212 2.55 -16.37 -6.98
CA GLU A 212 2.93 -17.44 -7.90
C GLU A 212 4.26 -17.13 -8.58
N PHE A 213 4.44 -15.90 -9.05
CA PHE A 213 5.68 -15.44 -9.67
C PHE A 213 6.90 -15.55 -8.75
N LEU A 214 6.73 -15.36 -7.43
CA LEU A 214 7.82 -15.45 -6.47
C LEU A 214 8.17 -16.88 -6.07
N ILE A 215 7.19 -17.74 -5.86
CA ILE A 215 7.43 -19.01 -5.14
C ILE A 215 7.07 -20.27 -5.94
N THR A 216 6.45 -20.15 -7.11
CA THR A 216 6.05 -21.34 -7.89
C THR A 216 6.96 -21.57 -9.08
N HIS A 217 6.97 -22.81 -9.54
CA HIS A 217 7.66 -23.26 -10.74
C HIS A 217 6.67 -23.97 -11.67
N LYS A 218 7.13 -24.33 -12.87
CA LYS A 218 6.30 -25.04 -13.84
C LYS A 218 5.96 -26.44 -13.33
N PRO A 219 4.67 -26.78 -13.14
CA PRO A 219 4.26 -28.10 -12.64
C PRO A 219 4.91 -29.24 -13.43
N ILE A 220 5.53 -30.17 -12.71
CA ILE A 220 6.16 -31.36 -13.31
C ILE A 220 5.11 -32.44 -13.58
N ASP A 221 4.16 -32.61 -12.66
CA ASP A 221 3.05 -33.57 -12.77
C ASP A 221 1.76 -33.06 -12.09
N LYS A 222 0.74 -33.92 -12.00
CA LYS A 222 -0.55 -33.56 -11.37
C LYS A 222 -0.45 -33.38 -9.85
N GLU A 223 0.47 -34.08 -9.20
CA GLU A 223 0.69 -33.98 -7.77
C GLU A 223 1.39 -32.66 -7.41
N ASP A 224 2.13 -32.08 -8.34
CA ASP A 224 2.84 -30.81 -8.27
C ASP A 224 2.01 -29.60 -8.77
N SER A 225 0.73 -29.55 -8.40
CA SER A 225 -0.12 -28.40 -8.75
C SER A 225 0.35 -27.09 -8.09
N ILE A 226 0.14 -25.96 -8.77
CA ILE A 226 0.42 -24.60 -8.26
C ILE A 226 -0.15 -24.38 -6.85
N THR A 227 -1.39 -24.82 -6.61
CA THR A 227 -2.03 -24.72 -5.29
C THR A 227 -1.23 -25.44 -4.21
N ARG A 228 -0.72 -26.65 -4.50
CA ARG A 228 0.09 -27.43 -3.55
C ARG A 228 1.45 -26.78 -3.34
N GLN A 229 2.09 -26.29 -4.40
CA GLN A 229 3.36 -25.56 -4.31
C GLN A 229 3.22 -24.35 -3.39
N VAL A 230 2.19 -23.52 -3.57
CA VAL A 230 1.95 -22.34 -2.73
C VAL A 230 1.68 -22.72 -1.29
N ILE A 231 0.80 -23.70 -1.02
CA ILE A 231 0.53 -24.16 0.36
C ILE A 231 1.81 -24.62 1.05
N ASN A 232 2.60 -25.46 0.40
CA ASN A 232 3.82 -26.01 1.00
C ASN A 232 4.89 -24.94 1.22
N LYS A 233 5.13 -24.08 0.22
CA LYS A 233 6.19 -23.07 0.26
C LYS A 233 5.84 -21.92 1.19
N ILE A 234 4.58 -21.50 1.27
CA ILE A 234 4.13 -20.51 2.27
C ILE A 234 4.26 -21.06 3.68
N ASN A 235 3.92 -22.33 3.93
CA ASN A 235 4.11 -22.94 5.26
C ASN A 235 5.59 -23.04 5.67
N LEU A 236 6.50 -23.15 4.71
CA LEU A 236 7.94 -23.12 4.96
C LEU A 236 8.42 -21.68 5.24
N LEU A 237 8.00 -20.73 4.40
CA LEU A 237 8.39 -19.32 4.50
C LEU A 237 7.80 -18.64 5.75
N SER A 238 6.57 -19.00 6.16
CA SER A 238 5.92 -18.43 7.34
C SER A 238 6.68 -18.69 8.64
N LYS A 239 7.52 -19.74 8.68
CA LYS A 239 8.42 -20.06 9.79
C LYS A 239 9.71 -19.24 9.79
N ARG A 240 10.03 -18.58 8.68
CA ARG A 240 11.25 -17.76 8.48
C ARG A 240 10.98 -16.26 8.48
N PHE A 241 9.73 -15.85 8.32
CA PHE A 241 9.36 -14.44 8.43
C PHE A 241 9.67 -13.91 9.83
N ILE A 242 10.12 -12.65 9.90
CA ILE A 242 10.39 -11.94 11.16
C ILE A 242 9.14 -11.93 12.04
N ASN A 243 7.98 -11.67 11.42
CA ASN A 243 6.67 -11.79 12.05
C ASN A 243 5.93 -12.99 11.46
N LYS A 244 5.40 -13.87 12.30
CA LYS A 244 4.60 -15.00 11.83
C LYS A 244 3.31 -14.49 11.17
N LEU A 245 2.92 -15.10 10.05
CA LEU A 245 1.64 -14.81 9.41
C LEU A 245 0.49 -15.25 10.33
N ASP A 246 -0.27 -14.29 10.86
CA ASP A 246 -1.40 -14.56 11.76
C ASP A 246 -2.71 -14.72 10.97
N TYR A 247 -3.06 -15.97 10.66
CA TYR A 247 -4.32 -16.29 10.02
C TYR A 247 -5.54 -16.01 10.91
N SER A 248 -5.36 -16.02 12.25
CA SER A 248 -6.48 -15.92 13.18
C SER A 248 -7.11 -14.53 13.19
N GLN A 249 -6.30 -13.49 12.98
CA GLN A 249 -6.76 -12.12 12.77
C GLN A 249 -7.74 -11.99 11.60
N PHE A 250 -7.59 -12.81 10.55
CA PHE A 250 -8.41 -12.75 9.34
C PHE A 250 -9.53 -13.79 9.31
N PHE A 251 -9.23 -15.03 9.70
CA PHE A 251 -10.09 -16.20 9.45
C PHE A 251 -10.37 -17.04 10.71
N GLY A 252 -10.05 -16.51 11.90
CA GLY A 252 -10.23 -17.20 13.18
C GLY A 252 -9.43 -18.50 13.25
N ASN A 253 -10.00 -19.54 13.86
CA ASN A 253 -9.30 -20.81 14.07
C ASN A 253 -9.30 -21.73 12.83
N THR A 254 -9.47 -21.20 11.62
CA THR A 254 -9.51 -22.02 10.42
C THR A 254 -8.10 -22.53 10.06
N PRO A 255 -7.92 -23.83 9.76
CA PRO A 255 -6.62 -24.36 9.36
C PRO A 255 -6.05 -23.66 8.12
N GLU A 256 -4.75 -23.36 8.13
CA GLU A 256 -4.04 -22.62 7.06
C GLU A 256 -4.25 -23.26 5.68
N SER A 257 -4.17 -24.60 5.60
CA SER A 257 -4.42 -25.34 4.36
C SER A 257 -5.83 -25.16 3.81
N THR A 258 -6.82 -25.00 4.69
CA THR A 258 -8.22 -24.78 4.32
C THR A 258 -8.39 -23.36 3.78
N VAL A 259 -7.79 -22.36 4.44
CA VAL A 259 -7.77 -20.98 3.97
C VAL A 259 -7.20 -20.90 2.55
N TRP A 260 -6.02 -21.47 2.31
CA TRP A 260 -5.40 -21.44 0.99
C TRP A 260 -6.21 -22.16 -0.10
N LYS A 261 -6.81 -23.32 0.21
CA LYS A 261 -7.74 -23.99 -0.72
C LYS A 261 -8.90 -23.08 -1.12
N LYS A 262 -9.48 -22.34 -0.17
CA LYS A 262 -10.58 -21.40 -0.43
C LYS A 262 -10.12 -20.16 -1.19
N LEU A 263 -8.95 -19.61 -0.87
CA LEU A 263 -8.34 -18.52 -1.63
C LEU A 263 -8.12 -18.93 -3.10
N TYR A 264 -7.65 -20.15 -3.37
CA TYR A 264 -7.50 -20.65 -4.74
C TYR A 264 -8.83 -20.90 -5.47
N ALA A 265 -9.84 -21.43 -4.76
CA ALA A 265 -11.20 -21.54 -5.32
C ALA A 265 -11.74 -20.14 -5.70
N TYR A 266 -11.50 -19.14 -4.87
CA TYR A 266 -11.87 -17.76 -5.14
C TYR A 266 -11.14 -17.18 -6.36
N ARG A 267 -9.81 -17.35 -6.47
CA ARG A 267 -9.02 -17.01 -7.67
C ARG A 267 -9.61 -17.64 -8.93
N SER A 268 -9.91 -18.94 -8.86
CA SER A 268 -10.47 -19.72 -9.97
C SER A 268 -11.83 -19.18 -10.39
N ASN A 269 -12.71 -18.88 -9.43
CA ASN A 269 -14.02 -18.28 -9.70
C ASN A 269 -13.89 -16.95 -10.45
N ILE A 270 -12.98 -16.05 -10.03
CA ILE A 270 -12.75 -14.77 -10.73
C ILE A 270 -12.23 -15.02 -12.16
N ALA A 271 -11.23 -15.90 -12.32
CA ALA A 271 -10.60 -16.17 -13.60
C ALA A 271 -11.57 -16.74 -14.65
N HIS A 272 -12.57 -17.51 -14.23
CA HIS A 272 -13.60 -18.09 -15.11
C HIS A 272 -14.88 -17.24 -15.22
N GLY A 273 -14.89 -16.03 -14.67
CA GLY A 273 -16.06 -15.13 -14.72
C GLY A 273 -17.22 -15.56 -13.80
N GLY A 274 -16.96 -16.45 -12.84
CA GLY A 274 -17.93 -16.88 -11.84
C GLY A 274 -18.21 -15.82 -10.78
N GLN A 275 -19.35 -15.97 -10.10
CA GLN A 275 -19.73 -15.15 -8.95
C GLN A 275 -19.21 -15.82 -7.66
N PRO A 276 -18.26 -15.23 -6.93
CA PRO A 276 -17.79 -15.79 -5.66
C PRO A 276 -18.92 -15.85 -4.61
N ASP A 277 -19.12 -17.01 -4.00
CA ASP A 277 -20.13 -17.21 -2.95
C ASP A 277 -19.49 -17.19 -1.54
N PHE A 278 -19.48 -16.02 -0.91
CA PHE A 278 -19.00 -15.84 0.46
C PHE A 278 -20.00 -16.25 1.55
N ILE A 279 -21.18 -16.75 1.18
CA ILE A 279 -22.21 -17.22 2.14
C ILE A 279 -22.05 -18.71 2.37
N LYS A 280 -21.62 -19.47 1.36
CA LYS A 280 -21.45 -20.93 1.45
C LYS A 280 -20.02 -21.35 1.13
N GLU A 281 -19.63 -21.30 -0.15
CA GLU A 281 -18.40 -21.94 -0.60
C GLU A 281 -17.15 -21.26 -0.02
N LEU A 282 -17.14 -19.94 0.01
CA LEU A 282 -16.02 -19.09 0.44
C LEU A 282 -16.28 -18.44 1.81
N LEU A 283 -17.24 -18.95 2.59
CA LEU A 283 -17.61 -18.40 3.92
C LEU A 283 -16.41 -18.21 4.85
N VAL A 284 -15.43 -19.11 4.78
CA VAL A 284 -14.16 -19.04 5.51
C VAL A 284 -13.41 -17.72 5.27
N LEU A 285 -13.49 -17.17 4.06
CA LEU A 285 -12.82 -15.94 3.67
C LEU A 285 -13.55 -14.67 4.12
N LYS A 286 -14.77 -14.81 4.65
CA LYS A 286 -15.70 -13.74 5.04
C LYS A 286 -16.20 -12.91 3.86
N ASP A 287 -15.32 -12.16 3.22
CA ASP A 287 -15.65 -11.23 2.14
C ASP A 287 -14.43 -10.93 1.25
N ASP A 288 -14.68 -10.21 0.15
CA ASP A 288 -13.66 -9.76 -0.82
C ASP A 288 -12.58 -8.90 -0.14
N PHE A 289 -13.00 -7.99 0.75
CA PHE A 289 -12.11 -7.07 1.45
C PHE A 289 -11.11 -7.81 2.35
N THR A 290 -11.58 -8.75 3.17
CA THR A 290 -10.78 -9.56 4.08
C THR A 290 -9.79 -10.43 3.30
N ALA A 291 -10.25 -11.10 2.24
CA ALA A 291 -9.40 -11.91 1.37
C ALA A 291 -8.30 -11.06 0.70
N LYS A 292 -8.68 -9.90 0.15
CA LYS A 292 -7.73 -8.95 -0.46
C LYS A 292 -6.70 -8.44 0.54
N LYS A 293 -7.14 -8.02 1.73
CA LYS A 293 -6.26 -7.51 2.81
C LYS A 293 -5.25 -8.57 3.24
N PHE A 294 -5.71 -9.81 3.43
CA PHE A 294 -4.83 -10.94 3.75
C PHE A 294 -3.82 -11.23 2.64
N LEU A 295 -4.26 -11.33 1.38
CA LEU A 295 -3.37 -11.58 0.24
C LEU A 295 -2.33 -10.47 0.08
N LYS A 296 -2.72 -9.21 0.29
CA LYS A 296 -1.81 -8.06 0.26
C LYS A 296 -0.74 -8.17 1.35
N LEU A 297 -1.13 -8.54 2.57
CA LEU A 297 -0.19 -8.81 3.66
C LEU A 297 0.80 -9.92 3.27
N VAL A 298 0.31 -11.04 2.74
CA VAL A 298 1.17 -12.15 2.30
C VAL A 298 2.16 -11.70 1.22
N VAL A 299 1.71 -10.96 0.21
CA VAL A 299 2.59 -10.42 -0.85
C VAL A 299 3.68 -9.53 -0.26
N LYS A 300 3.33 -8.59 0.63
CA LYS A 300 4.32 -7.73 1.29
C LYS A 300 5.33 -8.53 2.09
N MET A 301 4.88 -9.51 2.87
CA MET A 301 5.76 -10.36 3.67
C MET A 301 6.73 -11.15 2.79
N LEU A 302 6.23 -11.72 1.67
CA LEU A 302 7.06 -12.42 0.69
C LEU A 302 8.10 -11.49 0.05
N LEU A 303 7.70 -10.28 -0.37
CA LEU A 303 8.61 -9.31 -0.98
C LEU A 303 9.66 -8.79 0.01
N ARG A 304 9.27 -8.54 1.27
CA ARG A 304 10.23 -8.14 2.30
C ARG A 304 11.22 -9.24 2.60
N HIS A 305 10.76 -10.48 2.72
CA HIS A 305 11.62 -11.62 2.98
C HIS A 305 12.53 -11.92 1.78
N SER A 306 12.07 -11.72 0.54
CA SER A 306 12.91 -11.89 -0.65
C SER A 306 14.04 -10.86 -0.74
N LEU A 307 13.84 -9.64 -0.24
CA LEU A 307 14.92 -8.66 -0.11
C LEU A 307 16.00 -9.11 0.90
N ILE A 308 15.63 -9.86 1.94
CA ILE A 308 16.55 -10.33 2.99
C ILE A 308 17.26 -11.62 2.56
N GLU A 309 16.54 -12.55 1.96
CA GLU A 309 17.05 -13.86 1.54
C GLU A 309 16.78 -14.14 0.04
N PRO A 310 17.37 -13.37 -0.88
CA PRO A 310 17.02 -13.45 -2.31
C PRO A 310 17.36 -14.80 -2.95
N GLN A 311 18.44 -15.45 -2.50
CA GLN A 311 18.83 -16.77 -3.01
C GLN A 311 17.75 -17.83 -2.74
N LEU A 312 17.09 -17.80 -1.58
CA LEU A 312 16.04 -18.75 -1.24
C LEU A 312 14.91 -18.73 -2.28
N TYR A 313 14.53 -17.55 -2.77
CA TYR A 313 13.45 -17.43 -3.77
C TYR A 313 13.87 -17.94 -5.14
N THR A 314 15.17 -17.90 -5.45
CA THR A 314 15.71 -18.56 -6.64
C THR A 314 15.64 -20.08 -6.47
N ASP A 315 16.13 -20.59 -5.35
CA ASP A 315 16.16 -22.03 -5.07
C ASP A 315 14.75 -22.63 -4.97
N LEU A 316 13.79 -21.89 -4.41
CA LEU A 316 12.38 -22.29 -4.35
C LEU A 316 11.77 -22.51 -5.74
N LYS A 317 12.27 -21.88 -6.80
CA LYS A 317 11.79 -22.11 -8.18
C LYS A 317 12.42 -23.33 -8.83
N GLU A 318 13.48 -23.88 -8.24
CA GLU A 318 14.15 -25.09 -8.69
C GLU A 318 13.68 -26.34 -7.92
N CYS A 319 13.00 -26.15 -6.78
CA CYS A 319 12.44 -27.18 -5.90
C CYS A 319 10.94 -27.42 -6.08
#